data_AF-A0A9Q0BJK9-F1
#
_entry.id   AF-A0A9Q0BJK9-F1
#
_cell.length_a   1.000
_cell.length_b   1.000
_cell.length_c   1.000
_cell.angle_alpha   90.00
_cell.angle_beta   90.00
_cell.angle_gamma   90.00
#
_symmetry.space_group_name_H-M   'P 1'
#
loop_
_entity.id
_entity.type
_entity.pdbx_description
1 polymer ?
#
loop_
_entity_poly.entity_id
_entity_poly.type
_entity_poly.pdbx_seq_one_letter_code
_entity_poly.pdbx_strand_id
1 'polypeptide(L)' 'MSLRLLQVNLHHSKAASAALLPRLADGAADLVLVQEAWVVGGKVSGLGTKEFRLLLDPRGATETTP' A
#
# COMPACT_ATOMS: atom_id res chain seq x y z
N MET A 1 13.08 -14.76 16.32
CA MET A 1 12.37 -13.60 15.72
C MET A 1 11.22 -14.13 14.88
N SER A 2 10.08 -13.44 14.87
CA SER A 2 8.92 -13.75 14.01
C SER A 2 8.71 -12.60 13.03
N LEU A 3 8.40 -12.93 11.77
CA LEU A 3 8.02 -11.95 10.75
C LEU A 3 6.53 -11.58 10.93
N ARG A 4 6.19 -10.29 10.85
CA ARG A 4 4.82 -9.78 10.93
C ARG A 4 4.33 -9.35 9.56
N LEU A 5 3.29 -10.03 9.09
CA LEU A 5 2.63 -9.75 7.82
C LEU A 5 1.32 -9.00 8.06
N LEU A 6 1.11 -7.90 7.35
CA LEU A 6 -0.18 -7.23 7.25
C LEU A 6 -0.71 -7.39 5.83
N GLN A 7 -1.94 -7.88 5.67
CA GLN A 7 -2.66 -7.82 4.41
C GLN A 7 -3.81 -6.83 4.54
N VAL A 8 -3.94 -5.92 3.59
CA VAL A 8 -4.95 -4.86 3.61
C VAL A 8 -5.46 -4.57 2.21
N ASN A 9 -6.76 -4.35 2.10
CA ASN A 9 -7.39 -3.80 0.91
C ASN A 9 -7.67 -2.31 1.16
N LEU A 10 -7.23 -1.44 0.24
CA LEU A 10 -7.38 0.00 0.37
C LEU A 10 -8.58 0.57 -0.40
N HIS A 11 -9.31 -0.26 -1.16
CA HIS A 11 -10.51 0.14 -1.90
C HIS A 11 -10.35 1.43 -2.72
N HIS A 12 -9.19 1.57 -3.37
CA HIS A 12 -8.75 2.74 -4.12
C HIS A 12 -8.81 4.06 -3.32
N SER A 13 -8.80 4.00 -1.99
CA SER A 13 -9.03 5.12 -1.10
C SER A 13 -7.74 5.82 -0.68
N LYS A 14 -7.66 7.11 -1.03
CA LYS A 14 -6.62 8.02 -0.53
C LYS A 14 -6.63 8.10 1.00
N ALA A 15 -7.81 8.14 1.62
CA ALA A 15 -7.95 8.27 3.07
C ALA A 15 -7.46 7.01 3.79
N ALA A 16 -7.77 5.82 3.26
CA ALA A 16 -7.26 4.56 3.82
C ALA A 16 -5.73 4.49 3.74
N SER A 17 -5.15 4.94 2.63
CA SER A 17 -3.69 5.03 2.45
C SER A 17 -3.05 5.94 3.50
N ALA A 18 -3.63 7.13 3.72
CA ALA A 18 -3.15 8.07 4.74
C ALA A 18 -3.29 7.54 6.18
N ALA A 19 -4.33 6.76 6.47
CA ALA A 19 -4.53 6.15 7.79
C ALA A 19 -3.59 4.96 8.05
N LEU A 20 -3.11 4.29 7.00
CA LEU A 20 -2.18 3.17 7.11
C LEU A 20 -0.77 3.63 7.49
N LEU A 21 -0.28 4.73 6.92
CA LEU A 21 1.11 5.17 7.07
C LEU A 21 1.57 5.38 8.53
N PRO A 22 0.81 6.05 9.41
CA PRO A 22 1.22 6.20 10.83
C PRO A 22 1.40 4.85 11.52
N ARG A 23 0.52 3.89 11.23
CA ARG A 23 0.59 2.54 11.83
C ARG A 23 1.85 1.81 11.37
N LEU A 24 2.25 2.00 10.11
CA LEU A 24 3.49 1.44 9.58
C LEU A 24 4.73 2.11 10.19
N ALA A 25 4.69 3.42 10.42
CA ALA A 25 5.76 4.16 11.11
C ALA A 25 5.94 3.69 12.56
N ASP A 26 4.84 3.35 13.25
CA ASP A 26 4.85 2.74 14.59
C ASP A 26 5.28 1.26 14.58
N GLY A 27 5.68 0.74 13.41
CA GLY A 27 6.20 -0.60 13.25
C GLY A 27 5.11 -1.66 13.31
N ALA A 28 3.88 -1.42 12.84
CA ALA A 28 2.80 -2.42 12.87
C ALA A 28 3.06 -3.71 12.06
N ALA A 29 3.98 -3.67 11.08
CA ALA A 29 4.28 -4.81 10.21
C ALA A 29 5.72 -4.76 9.70
N ASP A 30 6.22 -5.90 9.22
CA ASP A 30 7.52 -6.01 8.54
C ASP A 30 7.34 -6.18 7.02
N LEU A 31 6.22 -6.80 6.61
CA LEU A 31 5.78 -6.92 5.22
C LEU A 31 4.30 -6.56 5.09
N VAL A 32 3.94 -5.80 4.07
CA VAL A 32 2.55 -5.38 3.81
C VAL A 32 2.13 -5.80 2.41
N LEU A 33 1.03 -6.54 2.30
CA LEU A 33 0.38 -6.89 1.04
C LEU A 33 -0.83 -5.98 0.84
N VAL A 34 -0.76 -5.12 -0.17
CA VAL A 34 -1.78 -4.12 -0.45
C VAL A 34 -2.60 -4.52 -1.68
N GLN A 35 -3.92 -4.53 -1.55
CA GLN A 35 -4.89 -4.77 -2.62
C GLN A 35 -5.69 -3.48 -2.89
N GLU A 36 -6.15 -3.30 -4.14
CA GLU A 36 -6.90 -2.12 -4.61
C GLU A 36 -6.26 -0.80 -4.14
N ALA A 37 -4.95 -0.66 -4.35
CA ALA A 37 -4.26 0.58 -4.00
C ALA A 37 -4.86 1.77 -4.74
N TRP A 38 -4.73 2.97 -4.16
CA TRP A 38 -5.08 4.20 -4.87
C TRP A 38 -4.02 4.48 -5.96
N VAL A 39 -4.43 4.46 -7.22
CA VAL A 39 -3.55 4.65 -8.39
C VAL A 39 -3.96 5.91 -9.13
N VAL A 40 -2.99 6.77 -9.45
CA VAL A 40 -3.18 8.00 -10.24
C VAL A 40 -2.14 8.04 -11.35
N GLY A 41 -2.57 8.16 -12.60
CA GLY A 41 -1.67 8.20 -13.77
C GLY A 41 -0.76 6.98 -13.87
N GLY A 42 -1.27 5.79 -13.54
CA GLY A 42 -0.53 4.52 -13.56
C GLY A 42 0.47 4.33 -12.41
N LYS A 43 0.47 5.21 -11.41
CA LYS A 43 1.35 5.12 -10.23
C LYS A 43 0.55 4.99 -8.94
N VAL A 44 0.97 4.08 -8.07
CA VAL A 44 0.45 4.00 -6.70
C VAL A 44 0.73 5.32 -5.99
N SER A 45 -0.31 5.90 -5.41
CA SER A 45 -0.30 7.19 -4.73
C SER A 45 -0.66 7.03 -3.26
N GLY A 46 -0.13 7.89 -2.40
CA GLY A 46 -0.50 7.92 -0.97
C GLY A 46 0.16 6.85 -0.09
N LEU A 47 1.06 6.01 -0.61
CA LEU A 47 1.82 4.99 0.14
C LEU A 47 3.33 5.23 0.16
N GLY A 48 3.80 6.39 -0.31
CA GLY A 48 5.21 6.75 -0.28
C GLY A 48 5.69 7.04 1.15
N THR A 49 6.67 6.28 1.63
CA THR A 49 7.23 6.42 2.98
C THR A 49 8.72 6.01 2.99
N LYS A 50 9.50 6.42 4.00
CA LYS A 50 10.94 6.09 4.07
C LYS A 50 11.22 4.72 4.68
N GLU A 51 10.28 4.20 5.45
CA GLU A 51 10.37 3.00 6.28
C GLU A 51 10.14 1.73 5.46
N PHE A 52 9.39 1.82 4.35
CA PHE A 52 9.05 0.71 3.48
C PHE A 52 9.45 0.98 2.04
N ARG A 53 9.92 -0.07 1.37
CA ARG A 53 10.09 -0.06 -0.08
C ARG A 53 8.79 -0.53 -0.73
N LEU A 54 8.17 0.35 -1.51
CA LEU A 54 7.00 0.03 -2.31
C LEU A 54 7.41 -0.76 -3.56
N LEU A 55 6.84 -1.96 -3.73
CA LEU A 55 7.00 -2.78 -4.92
C LEU A 55 5.62 -2.92 -5.58
N LEU A 56 5.58 -2.77 -6.90
CA LEU A 56 4.36 -2.84 -7.69
C LEU A 56 4.51 -3.92 -8.75
N ASP A 57 3.52 -4.81 -8.85
CA ASP A 57 3.37 -5.65 -10.03
C ASP A 57 2.74 -4.79 -11.15
N PRO A 58 3.46 -4.52 -12.26
CA PRO A 58 2.96 -3.68 -13.33
C PRO A 58 1.68 -4.24 -13.98
N ARG A 59 1.38 -5.53 -13.84
CA ARG A 59 0.15 -6.15 -14.36
C ARG A 59 -1.08 -5.83 -13.52
N GLY A 60 -0.91 -5.59 -12.21
CA GLY A 60 -2.00 -5.24 -11.31
C GLY A 60 -2.40 -3.76 -11.34
N ALA A 61 -1.54 -2.89 -11.89
CA ALA A 61 -1.80 -1.46 -12.00
C ALA A 61 -2.69 -1.07 -13.19
N THR A 62 -2.88 -1.98 -14.15
CA THR A 62 -3.61 -1.75 -15.41
C THR A 62 -5.08 -2.13 -15.35
N GLU A 63 -5.54 -2.82 -14.29
CA GLU A 63 -6.92 -3.32 -14.18
C GLU A 63 -7.91 -2.31 -13.56
N THR A 64 -7.46 -1.12 -13.16
CA THR A 64 -8.28 -0.21 -12.32
C THR A 64 -8.77 1.05 -13.04
N THR A 65 -8.96 1.00 -14.37
CA THR A 65 -9.69 2.06 -15.08
C THR A 65 -11.06 1.50 -15.47
N PRO A 66 -12.19 2.06 -14.98
CA PRO A 66 -13.49 1.75 -15.55
C PRO A 66 -13.58 2.19 -17.02
#